data_AF-A0A5S9MGZ3-F1
#
_entry.id   AF-A0A5S9MGZ3-F1
#
_cell.length_a   1.000
_cell.length_b   1.000
_cell.length_c   1.000
_cell.angle_alpha   90.00
_cell.angle_beta   90.00
_cell.angle_gamma   90.00
#
_symmetry.space_group_name_H-M   'P 1'
#
loop_
_entity.id
_entity.type
_entity.pdbx_description
1 polymer ?
#
loop_
_entity_poly.entity_id
_entity_poly.type
_entity_poly.pdbx_seq_one_letter_code
_entity_poly.pdbx_strand_id
1 'polypeptide(L)'
;MEAVEYKGEGIKGVVVGHVIEREQHPNADKLNKCLVDIGEDAPVQIICGAPNVDKGQYVAVATVGAVLPGNFKIKKAKTAR
;
A
#
# COMPACT_ATOMS: atom_id res chain seq x y z
N MET A 1 -12.97 -33.43 -12.04
CA MET A 1 -13.58 -32.15 -11.63
C MET A 1 -12.43 -31.23 -11.27
N GLU A 2 -11.97 -30.46 -12.24
CA GLU A 2 -10.86 -29.52 -12.03
C GLU A 2 -11.43 -28.28 -11.33
N ALA A 3 -11.14 -28.16 -10.04
CA ALA A 3 -11.55 -27.00 -9.26
C ALA A 3 -10.67 -25.82 -9.64
N VAL A 4 -11.26 -24.80 -10.25
CA VAL A 4 -10.58 -23.52 -10.49
C VAL A 4 -10.66 -22.71 -9.19
N GLU A 5 -9.59 -22.75 -8.39
CA GLU A 5 -9.48 -21.93 -7.18
C GLU A 5 -9.14 -20.48 -7.55
N TYR A 6 -10.13 -19.59 -7.41
CA TYR A 6 -9.95 -18.16 -7.59
C TYR A 6 -9.28 -17.55 -6.35
N LYS A 7 -7.94 -17.52 -6.33
CA LYS A 7 -7.15 -16.94 -5.22
C LYS A 7 -7.30 -15.42 -5.03
N GLY A 8 -8.06 -14.74 -5.89
CA GLY A 8 -8.34 -13.31 -5.81
C GLY A 8 -9.65 -12.95 -5.11
N GLU A 9 -10.44 -13.94 -4.67
CA GLU A 9 -11.76 -13.68 -4.08
C GLU A 9 -11.62 -12.92 -2.75
N GLY A 10 -12.10 -11.67 -2.74
CA GLY A 10 -12.07 -10.80 -1.55
C GLY A 10 -11.04 -9.68 -1.55
N ILE A 11 -10.21 -9.54 -2.59
CA ILE A 11 -9.31 -8.38 -2.74
C ILE A 11 -10.04 -7.31 -3.58
N LYS A 12 -10.42 -6.19 -2.96
CA LYS A 12 -11.03 -5.04 -3.66
C LYS A 12 -10.32 -3.75 -3.28
N GLY A 13 -10.08 -2.86 -4.22
CA GLY A 13 -9.42 -1.57 -3.97
C GLY A 13 -7.90 -1.64 -3.83
N VAL A 14 -7.26 -2.70 -4.34
CA VAL A 14 -5.81 -2.73 -4.52
C VAL A 14 -5.51 -2.23 -5.93
N VAL A 15 -4.69 -1.20 -6.04
CA VAL A 15 -4.24 -0.61 -7.29
C VAL A 15 -2.72 -0.71 -7.39
N VAL A 16 -2.20 -0.60 -8.60
CA VAL A 16 -0.75 -0.48 -8.80
C VAL A 16 -0.37 0.98 -8.56
N GLY A 17 0.58 1.21 -7.66
CA GLY A 17 1.15 2.51 -7.40
C GLY A 17 2.64 2.56 -7.70
N HIS A 18 3.14 3.74 -8.05
CA HIS A 18 4.54 3.99 -8.36
C HIS A 18 5.18 4.85 -7.26
N VAL A 19 6.23 4.36 -6.62
CA VAL A 19 6.91 5.09 -5.54
C VAL A 19 7.70 6.25 -6.15
N ILE A 20 7.21 7.48 -6.00
CA ILE A 20 7.87 8.68 -6.51
C ILE A 20 9.00 9.15 -5.58
N GLU A 21 8.85 8.91 -4.28
CA GLU A 21 9.82 9.34 -3.27
C GLU A 21 9.80 8.43 -2.05
N ARG A 22 10.97 8.25 -1.44
CA ARG A 22 11.17 7.52 -0.19
C ARG A 22 12.02 8.38 0.72
N GLU A 23 11.49 8.72 1.89
CA GLU A 23 12.19 9.44 2.95
C GLU A 23 12.14 8.63 4.25
N GLN A 24 13.24 8.57 5.00
CA GLN A 24 13.25 7.87 6.28
C GLN A 24 12.38 8.62 7.30
N HIS A 25 11.61 7.88 8.11
CA HIS A 25 10.81 8.51 9.14
C HIS A 25 11.70 9.00 10.30
N PRO A 26 11.67 10.29 10.68
CA PRO A 26 12.58 10.84 11.70
C PRO A 26 12.36 10.27 13.10
N ASN A 27 11.16 9.76 13.38
CA ASN A 27 10.80 9.15 14.67
C ASN A 27 10.84 7.61 14.67
N ALA A 28 11.21 6.96 13.56
CA ALA A 28 11.19 5.51 13.49
C ALA A 28 12.20 4.99 12.47
N ASP A 29 13.32 4.45 12.96
CA ASP A 29 14.43 3.94 12.16
C ASP A 29 14.02 2.85 11.16
N LYS A 30 12.95 2.11 11.49
CA LYS A 30 12.41 1.01 10.68
C LYS A 30 11.23 1.41 9.80
N LEU A 31 10.80 2.68 9.80
CA LEU A 31 9.69 3.15 8.98
C LEU A 31 10.18 4.15 7.94
N ASN A 32 9.62 4.07 6.74
CA ASN A 32 9.90 4.97 5.63
C ASN A 32 8.60 5.66 5.23
N LYS A 33 8.66 6.96 5.03
CA LYS A 33 7.63 7.77 4.39
C LYS A 33 7.81 7.62 2.88
N CYS A 34 6.88 6.94 2.24
CA CYS A 34 6.90 6.75 0.79
C CYS A 34 5.77 7.56 0.17
N LEU A 35 6.09 8.43 -0.78
CA LEU A 35 5.10 9.04 -1.64
C LEU A 35 4.88 8.11 -2.82
N VAL A 36 3.63 7.70 -3.02
CA VAL A 36 3.26 6.74 -4.05
C VAL A 36 2.18 7.35 -4.92
N ASP A 37 2.45 7.42 -6.21
CA ASP A 37 1.49 7.83 -7.21
C ASP A 37 0.61 6.64 -7.59
N ILE A 38 -0.71 6.79 -7.48
CA ILE A 38 -1.68 5.74 -7.80
C ILE A 38 -2.58 6.14 -8.98
N GLY A 39 -2.19 7.16 -9.74
CA GLY A 39 -3.02 7.74 -10.80
C GLY A 39 -4.25 8.53 -10.30
N GLU A 40 -4.25 8.95 -9.02
CA GLU A 40 -5.20 9.94 -8.51
C GLU A 40 -4.66 11.37 -8.71
N ASP A 41 -5.45 12.38 -8.34
CA ASP A 41 -5.11 13.81 -8.49
C ASP A 41 -3.82 14.22 -7.73
N ALA A 42 -3.49 13.50 -6.66
CA ALA A 42 -2.30 13.72 -5.85
C ALA A 42 -1.66 12.40 -5.38
N PRO A 43 -0.32 12.35 -5.26
CA PRO A 43 0.37 11.19 -4.71
C PRO A 43 -0.03 10.99 -3.24
N VAL A 44 -0.19 9.72 -2.85
CA VAL A 44 -0.56 9.33 -1.49
C VAL A 44 0.69 9.09 -0.65
N GLN A 45 0.67 9.61 0.58
CA GLN A 45 1.72 9.32 1.55
C GLN A 45 1.42 8.01 2.27
N ILE A 46 2.33 7.04 2.17
CA ILE A 46 2.22 5.72 2.77
C ILE A 46 3.43 5.48 3.67
N ILE A 47 3.17 5.12 4.92
CA ILE A 47 4.22 4.71 5.84
C ILE A 47 4.44 3.21 5.67
N CYS A 48 5.64 2.82 5.22
CA CYS A 48 6.00 1.44 5.02
C CYS A 48 7.31 1.11 5.75
N GLY A 49 7.30 0.03 6.53
CA GLY A 49 8.51 -0.49 7.17
C GLY A 49 9.23 -1.58 6.38
N ALA A 50 8.76 -1.85 5.15
CA ALA A 50 9.31 -2.92 4.35
C ALA A 50 10.69 -2.50 3.80
N PRO A 51 11.76 -3.30 4.02
CA PRO A 51 13.12 -2.93 3.63
C PRO A 51 13.33 -2.95 2.11
N ASN A 52 12.43 -3.60 1.36
CA ASN A 52 12.47 -3.78 -0.09
C ASN A 52 11.80 -2.64 -0.87
N VAL A 53 11.09 -1.73 -0.22
CA VAL A 53 10.46 -0.57 -0.87
C VAL A 53 11.51 0.48 -1.19
N ASP A 54 11.61 0.89 -2.46
CA ASP A 54 12.50 1.94 -2.90
C ASP A 54 11.85 2.86 -3.95
N LYS A 55 12.47 4.01 -4.22
CA LYS A 55 11.99 4.98 -5.20
C LYS A 55 12.07 4.38 -6.60
N GLY A 56 11.06 4.63 -7.43
CA GLY A 56 10.96 4.13 -8.80
C GLY A 56 10.41 2.70 -8.91
N GLN A 57 9.93 2.11 -7.81
CA GLN A 57 9.32 0.79 -7.83
C GLN A 57 7.81 0.87 -8.00
N TYR A 58 7.26 -0.10 -8.74
CA TYR A 58 5.82 -0.35 -8.77
C TYR A 58 5.43 -1.30 -7.64
N VAL A 59 4.50 -0.88 -6.81
CA VAL A 59 4.04 -1.61 -5.64
C VAL A 59 2.53 -1.71 -5.64
N ALA A 60 2.00 -2.79 -5.06
CA ALA A 60 0.57 -2.94 -4.84
C ALA A 60 0.14 -2.05 -3.67
N VAL A 61 -0.70 -1.07 -3.94
CA VAL A 61 -1.23 -0.12 -2.94
C VAL A 61 -2.68 -0.47 -2.63
N ALA A 62 -2.95 -0.80 -1.37
CA ALA A 62 -4.32 -0.89 -0.88
C ALA A 62 -4.80 0.53 -0.53
N THR A 63 -5.70 1.09 -1.33
CA THR A 63 -6.23 2.43 -1.11
C THR A 63 -7.17 2.46 0.10
N VAL A 64 -7.51 3.66 0.56
CA VAL A 64 -8.50 3.82 1.63
C VAL A 64 -9.84 3.28 1.14
N GLY A 65 -10.42 2.35 1.90
CA GLY A 65 -11.63 1.64 1.52
C GLY A 65 -11.38 0.27 0.88
N ALA A 66 -10.12 -0.08 0.59
CA ALA A 66 -9.75 -1.41 0.13
C ALA A 66 -10.16 -2.48 1.15
N VAL A 67 -10.58 -3.64 0.62
CA VAL A 67 -10.92 -4.82 1.40
C VAL A 67 -9.91 -5.89 1.04
N LEU A 68 -9.19 -6.36 2.05
CA LEU A 68 -8.25 -7.47 1.95
C LEU A 68 -8.94 -8.78 2.38
N PRO A 69 -8.44 -9.93 1.90
CA PRO A 69 -8.94 -11.24 2.29
C PRO A 69 -8.85 -11.39 3.81
N GLY A 70 -9.91 -11.93 4.43
CA GLY A 70 -10.08 -11.94 5.88
C GLY A 70 -10.94 -10.79 6.44
N ASN A 71 -11.73 -10.12 5.58
CA ASN A 71 -12.65 -9.04 5.97
C ASN A 71 -11.94 -7.80 6.55
N PHE A 72 -10.69 -7.57 6.15
CA PHE A 72 -9.86 -6.48 6.65
C PHE A 72 -10.05 -5.25 5.78
N LYS A 73 -10.83 -4.28 6.28
CA LYS A 73 -11.11 -3.02 5.57
C LYS A 73 -10.08 -1.97 5.94
N ILE A 74 -9.32 -1.50 4.93
CA ILE A 74 -8.37 -0.40 5.08
C ILE A 74 -9.15 0.88 5.33
N LYS A 75 -8.96 1.45 6.53
CA LYS A 75 -9.45 2.79 6.88
C LYS A 75 -8.28 3.75 6.89
N LYS A 76 -8.55 5.04 6.68
CA LYS A 76 -7.55 6.10 6.79
C LYS A 76 -7.13 6.18 8.26
N ALA A 77 -6.05 5.49 8.62
CA ALA A 77 -5.48 5.51 9.95
C ALA A 77 -4.25 6.42 9.93
N LYS A 78 -4.23 7.43 10.79
CA LYS A 78 -3.06 8.29 10.96
C LYS A 78 -2.09 7.55 11.89
N THR A 79 -1.16 6.79 11.33
CA THR A 79 -0.04 6.24 12.12
C THR A 79 0.90 7.40 12.42
N ALA A 80 0.64 8.08 13.52
CA ALA A 80 1.49 9.09 14.11
C ALA A 80 1.45 8.92 15.62
N ARG A 81 2.27 8.00 16.12
CA ARG A 81 2.95 8.16 17.41
C ARG A 81 4.20 7.28 17.43
#